data_AF-A0A972J7E1-F1
#
_entry.id   AF-A0A972J7E1-F1
#
_cell.length_a   1.000
_cell.length_b   1.000
_cell.length_c   1.000
_cell.angle_alpha   90.00
_cell.angle_beta   90.00
_cell.angle_gamma   90.00
#
_symmetry.space_group_name_H-M   'P 1'
#
loop_
_entity.id
_entity.type
_entity.pdbx_description
1 polymer ?
#
loop_
_entity_poly.entity_id
_entity_poly.type
_entity_poly.pdbx_seq_one_letter_code
_entity_poly.pdbx_strand_id
1 'polypeptide(L)' 'MGSTLLMAFALMLIIEGLLPFLAPASWREAFLKLASMADGQIRFLGLASMLAGLVLFILVT' A
#
# COMPACT_ATOMS: atom_id res chain seq x y z
N MET A 1 9.65 1.20 -22.34
CA MET A 1 8.47 0.52 -21.74
C MET A 1 8.90 -0.39 -20.59
N GLY A 2 9.74 -1.42 -20.80
CA GLY A 2 10.19 -2.31 -19.70
C GLY A 2 10.99 -1.65 -18.58
N SER A 3 11.83 -0.66 -18.89
CA SER A 3 12.61 0.10 -17.89
C SER A 3 11.74 0.93 -16.94
N THR A 4 10.70 1.58 -17.45
CA THR A 4 9.76 2.36 -16.64
C THR A 4 8.96 1.48 -15.68
N LEU A 5 8.58 0.29 -16.14
CA LEU A 5 7.86 -0.70 -15.32
C LEU A 5 8.74 -1.24 -14.19
N LEU A 6 9.99 -1.59 -14.49
CA LEU A 6 10.97 -2.00 -13.49
C LEU A 6 11.29 -0.89 -12.49
N MET A 7 11.36 0.37 -12.94
CA MET A 7 11.58 1.52 -12.06
C MET A 7 10.38 1.76 -11.12
N ALA A 8 9.15 1.72 -11.64
CA ALA A 8 7.95 1.85 -10.81
C ALA A 8 7.86 0.73 -9.76
N PHE A 9 8.22 -0.50 -10.15
CA PHE A 9 8.28 -1.64 -9.24
C PHE A 9 9.39 -1.46 -8.17
N ALA A 10 10.57 -0.98 -8.55
CA ALA A 10 11.64 -0.70 -7.59
C ALA A 10 11.22 0.36 -6.55
N LEU A 11 10.54 1.43 -6.98
CA LEU A 11 10.03 2.46 -6.07
C LEU A 11 8.95 1.91 -5.13
N MET A 12 8.04 1.06 -5.64
CA MET A 12 7.03 0.38 -4.83
C MET A 12 7.66 -0.46 -3.71
N LEU A 13 8.71 -1.24 -4.02
CA LEU A 13 9.45 -2.02 -3.02
C LEU A 13 10.15 -1.15 -1.97
N ILE A 14 10.77 -0.04 -2.40
CA ILE A 14 11.42 0.91 -1.47
C ILE A 14 10.39 1.50 -0.51
N ILE A 15 9.24 1.95 -1.02
CA ILE A 15 8.17 2.54 -0.19
C ILE A 15 7.60 1.50 0.78
N GLU A 16 7.37 0.27 0.32
CA GLU A 16 6.83 -0.80 1.15
C GLU A 16 7.80 -1.23 2.26
N GLY A 17 9.11 -1.20 1.99
CA GLY A 17 10.16 -1.48 2.98
C GLY A 17 10.44 -0.34 3.97
N LEU A 18 10.01 0.90 3.68
CA LEU A 18 10.38 2.07 4.48
C LEU A 18 9.73 2.05 5.88
N LEU A 19 8.44 1.73 5.97
CA LEU A 19 7.70 1.65 7.24
C LEU A 19 8.24 0.57 8.20
N PRO A 20 8.44 -0.70 7.78
CA PRO A 20 9.02 -1.71 8.67
C PRO A 20 10.46 -1.39 9.08
N PHE A 21 11.23 -0.68 8.25
CA PHE A 21 12.60 -0.28 8.58
C PHE A 21 12.66 0.86 9.60
N LEU A 22 11.87 1.93 9.40
CA LEU A 22 11.90 3.11 10.27
C LEU A 22 11.11 2.94 11.58
N ALA A 23 9.97 2.23 11.53
CA ALA A 23 9.05 2.10 12.66
C ALA A 23 8.52 0.65 12.83
N PRO A 24 9.40 -0.33 13.12
CA PRO A 24 9.03 -1.75 13.17
C PRO A 24 7.96 -2.08 14.22
N ALA A 25 7.94 -1.38 15.35
CA ALA A 25 6.94 -1.61 16.41
C ALA A 25 5.54 -1.17 15.97
N SER A 26 5.39 0.05 15.48
CA SER A 26 4.13 0.59 14.97
C SER A 26 3.63 -0.19 13.76
N TRP A 27 4.54 -0.62 12.88
CA TRP A 27 4.20 -1.49 11.74
C TRP A 27 3.60 -2.82 12.20
N ARG A 28 4.22 -3.48 13.18
CA ARG A 28 3.72 -4.74 13.74
C ARG A 28 2.34 -4.57 14.39
N GLU A 29 2.14 -3.50 15.15
CA GLU A 29 0.83 -3.22 15.76
C GLU A 29 -0.26 -2.98 14.72
N ALA A 30 0.03 -2.20 13.66
CA ALA A 30 -0.89 -2.00 12.55
C ALA A 30 -1.25 -3.32 11.86
N PHE A 31 -0.25 -4.18 11.62
CA PHE A 31 -0.47 -5.50 11.04
C PHE A 31 -1.35 -6.40 11.90
N LEU A 32 -1.12 -6.44 13.21
CA LEU A 32 -1.95 -7.20 14.14
C LEU A 32 -3.40 -6.69 14.18
N LYS A 33 -3.58 -5.37 14.08
CA LYS A 33 -4.91 -4.75 13.97
C LYS A 33 -5.60 -5.11 12.66
N LEU A 34 -4.86 -5.14 11.55
CA LEU A 34 -5.40 -5.59 10.26
C LEU A 34 -5.78 -7.08 10.29
N ALA A 35 -4.94 -7.92 10.92
CA ALA A 35 -5.19 -9.35 11.04
C ALA A 35 -6.39 -9.71 11.93
N SER A 36 -6.82 -8.82 12.83
CA SER A 36 -8.03 -9.02 13.64
C SER A 36 -9.31 -8.48 13.02
N MET A 37 -9.22 -7.82 11.85
CA MET A 37 -10.40 -7.32 11.12
C MET A 37 -11.11 -8.45 10.38
N ALA A 38 -12.43 -8.33 10.23
CA ALA A 38 -13.19 -9.26 9.41
C ALA A 38 -12.83 -9.10 7.92
N ASP A 39 -12.92 -10.18 7.15
CA ASP A 39 -12.60 -10.19 5.71
C ASP A 39 -13.30 -9.08 4.92
N GLY A 40 -14.56 -8.78 5.27
CA GLY A 40 -15.31 -7.69 4.65
C GLY A 40 -14.68 -6.31 4.85
N GLN A 41 -14.10 -6.05 6.03
CA GLN A 41 -13.44 -4.78 6.33
C GLN A 41 -12.10 -4.67 5.60
N ILE A 42 -11.32 -5.76 5.52
CA ILE A 42 -10.06 -5.80 4.77
C ILE A 42 -10.32 -5.54 3.29
N ARG A 43 -11.34 -6.19 2.72
CA ARG A 43 -11.77 -5.97 1.32
C ARG A 43 -12.23 -4.54 1.07
N PHE A 44 -12.98 -3.94 2.00
CA PHE A 44 -13.42 -2.55 1.88
C PHE A 44 -12.25 -1.58 1.95
N LEU A 45 -11.30 -1.78 2.88
CA LEU A 45 -10.08 -0.98 2.97
C LEU A 45 -9.26 -1.05 1.67
N GLY A 46 -9.12 -2.25 1.11
CA GLY A 46 -8.47 -2.45 -0.19
C GLY A 46 -9.22 -1.78 -1.35
N LEU A 47 -10.54 -1.86 -1.39
CA LEU A 47 -11.37 -1.15 -2.38
C LEU A 47 -11.21 0.36 -2.27
N ALA A 48 -11.24 0.90 -1.06
CA ALA A 48 -11.05 2.32 -0.81
C ALA A 48 -9.66 2.80 -1.27
N SER A 49 -8.59 2.04 -1.02
CA SER A 49 -7.24 2.41 -1.49
C SER A 49 -7.10 2.33 -3.01
N MET A 50 -7.69 1.31 -3.65
CA MET A 50 -7.72 1.20 -5.11
C MET A 50 -8.46 2.36 -5.76
N LEU A 51 -9.63 2.73 -5.22
CA LEU A 51 -10.40 3.87 -5.73
C LEU A 51 -9.68 5.20 -5.52
N ALA A 52 -9.05 5.41 -4.36
CA ALA A 52 -8.24 6.59 -4.11
C ALA A 52 -7.07 6.69 -5.09
N GLY A 53 -6.37 5.58 -5.34
CA GLY A 53 -5.30 5.51 -6.34
C GLY A 53 -5.79 5.81 -7.75
N LEU A 54 -6.96 5.27 -8.13
CA LEU A 54 -7.59 5.53 -9.43
C LEU A 54 -7.97 7.01 -9.60
N VAL A 55 -8.58 7.62 -8.59
CA VAL A 55 -8.92 9.05 -8.60
C VAL A 55 -7.66 9.89 -8.72
N LEU A 56 -6.61 9.59 -7.95
CA LEU A 56 -5.35 10.32 -8.02
C LEU A 56 -4.68 10.17 -9.39
N PHE A 57 -4.71 8.97 -9.97
CA PHE A 57 -4.22 8.73 -11.32
C PHE A 57 -4.98 9.58 -12.34
N ILE A 58 -6.31 9.61 -12.30
CA ILE A 58 -7.14 10.43 -13.22
C ILE A 58 -6.90 11.93 -13.03
N LEU A 59 -6.60 12.39 -11.81
CA LEU A 59 -6.34 13.82 -11.56
C LEU A 59 -4.96 14.29 -12.02
N VAL A 60 -3.96 13.40 -11.99
CA VAL A 60 -2.56 13.73 -12.33
C VAL A 60 -2.27 13.51 -13.82
N THR A 61 -3.05 12.66 -14.50
CA THR A 61 -2.87 12.30 -15.91
C THR A 61 -3.90 12.96 -16.80
#